data_AF-A0A1Q9D8D6-F1
#
_entry.id   AF-A0A1Q9D8D6-F1
#
_cell.length_a   1.000
_cell.length_b   1.000
_cell.length_c   1.000
_cell.angle_alpha   90.00
_cell.angle_beta   90.00
_cell.angle_gamma   90.00
#
_symmetry.space_group_name_H-M   'P 1'
#
loop_
_entity.id
_entity.type
_entity.pdbx_description
1 polymer ?
#
loop_
_entity_poly.entity_id
_entity_poly.type
_entity_poly.pdbx_seq_one_letter_code
_entity_poly.pdbx_strand_id
1 'polypeptide(L)' 'MSAVYVCTYVYDSETHTSFLAILDAGNLSAGPLAEVQLPSHVPYSFHGEWVPGAVDVLRLARSDWPST' A
#
# COMPACT_ATOMS: atom_id res chain seq x y z
N MET A 1 17.30 1.83 17.87
CA MET A 1 15.92 1.38 17.60
C MET A 1 15.76 1.24 16.10
N SER A 2 15.21 0.13 15.63
CA SER A 2 14.78 -0.02 14.23
C SER A 2 13.45 0.71 14.05
N ALA A 3 13.31 1.49 12.98
CA ALA A 3 12.02 2.07 12.61
C ALA A 3 11.12 0.98 11.99
N VAL A 4 9.84 0.99 12.33
CA VAL A 4 8.81 0.07 11.83
C VAL A 4 7.65 0.89 11.30
N TYR A 5 7.12 0.50 10.15
CA TYR A 5 6.08 1.26 9.46
C TYR A 5 4.87 0.38 9.16
N VAL A 6 3.72 1.02 9.08
CA VAL A 6 2.48 0.45 8.52
C VAL A 6 2.19 1.14 7.21
N CYS A 7 1.87 0.36 6.17
CA CYS A 7 1.48 0.87 4.86
C CYS A 7 0.05 0.41 4.56
N THR A 8 -0.83 1.33 4.17
CA THR A 8 -2.22 1.01 3.80
C THR A 8 -2.76 1.97 2.75
N TYR A 9 -3.66 1.50 1.90
CA TYR A 9 -4.46 2.40 1.07
C TYR A 9 -5.50 3.11 1.94
N VAL A 10 -5.72 4.39 1.67
CA VAL A 10 -6.82 5.19 2.21
C VAL A 10 -7.69 5.63 1.05
N TYR A 11 -9.00 5.44 1.21
CA TYR A 11 -10.00 5.90 0.26
C TYR A 11 -10.71 7.12 0.83
N ASP A 12 -10.70 8.21 0.07
CA ASP A 12 -11.48 9.41 0.37
C ASP A 12 -12.76 9.40 -0.48
N SER A 13 -13.91 9.26 0.19
CA SER A 13 -15.21 9.22 -0.46
C SER A 13 -15.71 10.57 -0.95
N GLU A 14 -15.20 11.68 -0.42
CA GLU A 14 -15.61 13.02 -0.85
C GLU A 14 -15.04 13.33 -2.24
N THR A 15 -13.80 12.89 -2.49
CA THR A 15 -13.09 13.13 -3.74
C THR A 15 -13.06 11.92 -4.69
N HIS A 16 -13.48 10.75 -4.21
CA HIS A 16 -13.39 9.47 -4.93
C HIS A 16 -11.94 9.17 -5.36
N THR A 17 -10.98 9.45 -4.48
CA THR A 17 -9.55 9.23 -4.70
C THR A 17 -8.96 8.27 -3.67
N SER A 18 -7.75 7.78 -3.95
CA SER A 18 -6.99 6.96 -3.02
C SER A 18 -5.54 7.42 -2.92
N PHE A 19 -4.94 7.22 -1.76
CA PHE A 19 -3.51 7.36 -1.55
C PHE A 19 -2.96 6.21 -0.72
N LEU A 20 -1.66 5.93 -0.83
CA LEU A 20 -0.96 5.04 0.10
C LEU A 20 -0.45 5.86 1.28
N ALA A 21 -0.95 5.56 2.48
CA ALA A 21 -0.46 6.13 3.72
C ALA A 21 0.72 5.31 4.25
N ILE A 22 1.80 5.98 4.64
CA ILE A 22 2.91 5.41 5.39
C ILE A 22 2.84 5.98 6.81
N LEU A 23 2.66 5.11 7.81
CA LEU A 23 2.48 5.49 9.21
C LEU A 23 3.62 4.98 10.09
N ASP A 24 3.89 5.69 11.18
CA ASP A 24 4.72 5.18 12.26
C ASP A 24 3.95 4.07 13.00
N ALA A 25 4.48 2.85 12.98
CA ALA A 25 3.86 1.73 13.68
C ALA A 25 3.81 1.93 15.20
N GLY A 26 4.68 2.78 15.77
CA GLY A 26 4.68 3.12 17.19
C GLY A 26 3.65 4.19 17.59
N ASN A 27 3.10 4.96 16.64
CA ASN A 27 2.15 6.03 16.93
C ASN A 27 1.22 6.34 15.75
N LEU A 28 0.27 5.44 15.47
CA LEU A 28 -0.71 5.62 14.41
C LEU A 28 -1.59 6.89 14.56
N SER A 29 -1.78 7.36 15.80
CA SER A 29 -2.65 8.52 16.09
C SER A 29 -2.08 9.85 15.61
N ALA A 30 -0.76 9.93 15.36
CA ALA A 30 -0.12 11.10 14.78
C ALA A 30 -0.49 11.31 13.30
N GLY A 31 -1.17 10.34 12.68
CA GLY A 31 -1.50 10.36 11.26
C GLY A 31 -0.35 9.88 10.37
N PRO A 32 -0.50 9.99 9.04
CA PRO A 32 0.52 9.57 8.09
C PRO A 32 1.82 10.39 8.21
N LEU A 33 2.96 9.71 8.18
CA LEU A 33 4.26 10.34 7.97
C LEU A 33 4.42 10.82 6.52
N ALA A 34 3.80 10.10 5.59
CA ALA A 34 3.76 10.43 4.17
C ALA A 34 2.50 9.87 3.51
N GLU A 35 2.06 10.55 2.45
CA GLU A 35 0.96 10.14 1.60
C GLU A 35 1.43 10.10 0.14
N VAL A 36 1.31 8.93 -0.50
CA VAL A 36 1.61 8.77 -1.91
C VAL A 36 0.29 8.80 -2.68
N GLN A 37 0.04 9.92 -3.35
CA GLN A 37 -1.16 10.15 -4.15
C GLN A 37 -1.18 9.23 -5.37
N LEU A 38 -2.31 8.57 -5.62
CA LEU A 38 -2.50 7.67 -6.76
C LEU A 38 -3.28 8.37 -7.87
N PRO A 39 -3.03 8.04 -9.15
CA PRO A 39 -3.72 8.67 -10.27
C PRO A 39 -5.20 8.27 -10.37
N SER A 40 -5.64 7.24 -9.63
CA SER A 40 -7.02 6.77 -9.59
C SER A 40 -7.33 6.07 -8.25
N HIS A 41 -8.61 5.94 -7.92
CA HIS A 41 -9.09 5.11 -6.83
C HIS A 41 -8.60 3.65 -6.96
N VAL A 42 -8.23 3.05 -5.84
CA VAL A 42 -7.90 1.63 -5.72
C VAL A 42 -9.13 0.90 -5.20
N PRO A 43 -9.76 0.00 -5.98
CA PRO A 43 -10.89 -0.79 -5.51
C PRO A 43 -10.55 -1.57 -4.24
N TYR A 44 -11.56 -1.76 -3.36
CA TYR A 44 -11.42 -2.58 -2.17
C TYR A 44 -10.81 -3.95 -2.52
N SER A 45 -9.61 -4.19 -2.03
CA SER A 45 -8.88 -5.45 -2.17
C SER A 45 -8.88 -6.19 -0.84
N PHE A 46 -8.38 -7.43 -0.82
CA PHE A 46 -8.32 -8.25 0.38
C PHE A 46 -7.01 -8.07 1.16
N HIS A 47 -5.89 -8.46 0.55
CA HIS A 47 -4.59 -8.58 1.22
C HIS A 47 -3.48 -7.91 0.40
N GLY A 48 -2.41 -7.54 1.10
CA GLY A 48 -1.16 -7.08 0.50
C GLY A 48 0.02 -7.66 1.27
N GLU A 49 1.18 -7.69 0.62
CA GLU A 49 2.44 -8.14 1.21
C GLU A 49 3.52 -7.08 1.00
N TRP A 50 4.37 -6.90 2.00
CA TRP A 50 5.61 -6.14 1.85
C TRP A 50 6.76 -7.11 1.57
N VAL A 51 7.39 -6.97 0.41
CA VAL A 51 8.57 -7.74 0.03
C VAL A 51 9.80 -6.84 0.06
N PRO A 52 10.81 -7.11 0.91
CA PRO A 52 12.05 -6.34 0.93
C PRO A 52 12.83 -6.47 -0.39
N GLY A 53 13.39 -5.37 -0.89
CA GLY A 53 14.31 -5.35 -2.04
C GLY A 53 13.65 -4.97 -3.37
N ALA A 54 14.47 -4.92 -4.43
CA ALA A 54 13.99 -4.66 -5.78
C ALA A 54 13.33 -5.92 -6.34
N VAL A 55 12.02 -6.04 -6.15
CA VAL A 55 11.22 -7.03 -6.88
C VAL A 55 11.09 -6.59 -8.33
N ASP A 56 11.50 -7.44 -9.26
CA ASP A 56 11.14 -7.28 -10.67
C ASP A 56 9.67 -7.68 -10.81
N VAL A 57 8.77 -6.71 -10.62
CA VAL A 57 7.31 -6.91 -10.55
C VAL A 57 6.77 -7.56 -11.83
N LEU A 58 7.46 -7.36 -12.97
CA LEU A 58 7.14 -8.01 -14.25
C LEU A 58 7.38 -9.52 -14.23
N ARG A 59 8.26 -10.01 -13.34
CA ARG A 59 8.57 -11.44 -13.20
C ARG A 59 7.60 -12.16 -12.28
N LEU A 60 7.08 -11.49 -11.25
CA LEU A 60 6.08 -12.03 -10.33
C LEU A 60 4.67 -12.12 -10.94
N ALA A 61 4.34 -11.23 -11.88
CA ALA A 61 3.03 -11.24 -12.53
C ALA A 61 2.88 -12.31 -13.64
N ARG A 62 3.95 -13.04 -14.01
CA ARG A 62 3.94 -13.95 -15.17
C ARG A 62 4.12 -15.44 -14.88
N SER A 63 4.55 -15.88 -13.69
CA SER A 63 4.97 -17.28 -13.54
C SER A 63 3.91 -18.28 -13.04
N ASP A 64 2.86 -17.92 -12.32
CA ASP A 64 2.11 -18.97 -11.59
C ASP A 64 0.78 -18.56 -10.94
N TRP A 65 0.20 -17.39 -11.26
CA TRP A 65 -1.14 -17.06 -10.75
C TRP A 65 -2.21 -17.95 -11.41
N PRO A 66 -3.05 -18.69 -10.67
CA PRO A 66 -3.94 -19.68 -11.27
C PRO A 66 -5.04 -18.98 -12.06
N SER A 67 -5.10 -19.28 -13.36
CA SER A 67 -6.18 -18.92 -14.26
C SER A 67 -7.37 -19.88 -14.09
N THR A 68 -7.96 -19.89 -12.89
CA THR A 68 -9.30 -20.46 -12.65
C THR A 68 -10.19 -19.41 -12.03
#